data_AF-A0A7D5YSW3-F1
#
_entry.id   AF-A0A7D5YSW3-F1
#
_cell.length_a   1.000
_cell.length_b   1.000
_cell.length_c   1.000
_cell.angle_alpha   90.00
_cell.angle_beta   90.00
_cell.angle_gamma   90.00
#
_symmetry.space_group_name_H-M   'P 1'
#
loop_
_entity.id
_entity.type
_entity.pdbx_description
1 polymer ?
#
loop_
_entity_poly.entity_id
_entity_poly.type
_entity_poly.pdbx_seq_one_letter_code
_entity_poly.pdbx_strand_id
1 'polypeptide(L)'
;MAAGASWAHSTTAIHGAESDVKCESMDYNQLEYKEGVEIPKTFCEKNWAIRGSVYAAVVDITAVYICAGEDSNDVCELTEWNTAEQLVDQRCGTGRMGAPQVNNKIYGRGSPGNYKC
;
A
#
# COMPACT_ATOMS: atom_id res chain seq x y z
N MET A 1 22.96 -45.75 -12.50
CA MET A 1 21.59 -45.94 -11.94
C MET A 1 21.62 -45.34 -10.55
N ALA A 2 21.37 -44.03 -10.38
CA ALA A 2 20.07 -43.36 -10.36
C ALA A 2 19.20 -43.76 -9.16
N ALA A 3 19.10 -42.88 -8.17
CA ALA A 3 17.86 -42.50 -7.47
C ALA A 3 18.16 -41.32 -6.54
N GLY A 4 17.84 -40.12 -7.00
CA GLY A 4 17.68 -38.96 -6.13
C GLY A 4 16.31 -38.98 -5.48
N ALA A 5 16.22 -38.38 -4.29
CA ALA A 5 14.98 -37.93 -3.66
C ALA A 5 15.38 -36.74 -2.77
N SER A 6 15.43 -35.54 -3.33
CA SER A 6 14.31 -34.59 -3.41
C SER A 6 13.84 -34.17 -2.01
N TRP A 7 14.49 -33.12 -1.51
CA TRP A 7 14.04 -32.39 -0.33
C TRP A 7 12.81 -31.58 -0.75
N ALA A 8 11.64 -32.08 -0.39
CA ALA A 8 10.40 -31.34 -0.54
C ALA A 8 10.39 -30.20 0.48
N HIS A 9 10.81 -29.01 0.05
CA HIS A 9 10.41 -27.78 0.72
C HIS A 9 8.93 -27.59 0.44
N SER A 10 8.10 -27.98 1.41
CA SER A 10 6.70 -27.57 1.51
C SER A 10 6.66 -26.06 1.62
N THR A 11 6.63 -25.41 0.47
CA THR A 11 6.32 -23.99 0.36
C THR A 11 4.80 -23.95 0.35
N THR A 12 4.22 -23.78 1.53
CA THR A 12 2.79 -23.53 1.68
C THR A 12 2.50 -22.24 0.92
N ALA A 13 2.02 -22.39 -0.31
CA ALA A 13 1.54 -21.28 -1.12
C ALA A 13 0.37 -20.65 -0.38
N ILE A 14 0.62 -19.48 0.21
CA ILE A 14 -0.42 -18.59 0.71
C ILE A 14 -1.24 -18.16 -0.51
N HIS A 15 -2.32 -18.90 -0.77
CA HIS A 15 -3.35 -18.49 -1.72
C HIS A 15 -4.16 -17.36 -1.08
N GLY A 16 -3.89 -16.14 -1.51
CA GLY A 16 -4.67 -14.96 -1.16
C GLY A 16 -4.05 -13.75 -1.84
N ALA A 17 -4.56 -13.41 -3.03
CA ALA A 17 -4.25 -12.23 -3.85
C ALA A 17 -2.79 -11.75 -3.79
N GLU A 18 -1.99 -12.02 -4.83
CA GLU A 18 -0.76 -11.25 -5.03
C GLU A 18 -1.14 -9.76 -5.06
N SER A 19 -0.84 -9.03 -3.99
CA SER A 19 -0.99 -7.58 -3.94
C SER A 19 -0.09 -6.99 -5.02
N ASP A 20 -0.67 -6.62 -6.17
CA ASP A 20 0.03 -5.90 -7.22
C ASP A 20 0.54 -4.58 -6.63
N VAL A 21 1.85 -4.53 -6.34
CA VAL A 21 2.50 -3.30 -5.89
C VAL A 21 2.93 -2.54 -7.12
N LYS A 22 2.27 -1.42 -7.40
CA LYS A 22 2.67 -0.53 -8.48
C LYS A 22 3.79 0.38 -7.97
N CYS A 23 5.03 0.10 -8.38
CA CYS A 23 6.17 0.95 -8.06
C CYS A 23 6.25 2.17 -9.00
N GLU A 24 6.64 3.32 -8.46
CA GLU A 24 6.93 4.52 -9.25
C GLU A 24 8.44 4.74 -9.40
N SER A 25 8.85 5.52 -10.40
CA SER A 25 10.27 5.81 -10.65
C SER A 25 10.87 6.80 -9.65
N MET A 26 10.05 7.48 -8.85
CA MET A 26 10.44 8.59 -7.98
C MET A 26 10.65 8.15 -6.52
N ASP A 27 11.56 8.85 -5.84
CA ASP A 27 11.73 8.76 -4.40
C ASP A 27 10.78 9.75 -3.71
N TYR A 28 10.28 9.42 -2.52
CA TYR A 28 9.55 10.40 -1.73
C TYR A 28 10.51 11.22 -0.86
N ASN A 29 10.16 12.47 -0.61
CA ASN A 29 10.83 13.26 0.42
C ASN A 29 10.36 12.79 1.80
N GLN A 30 11.27 12.34 2.66
CA GLN A 30 10.92 11.77 3.97
C GLN A 30 10.16 12.72 4.88
N LEU A 31 10.46 14.02 4.83
CA LEU A 31 9.77 15.01 5.66
C LEU A 31 8.33 15.21 5.16
N GLU A 32 8.16 15.43 3.87
CA GLU A 32 6.84 15.59 3.23
C GLU A 32 5.98 14.34 3.41
N TYR A 33 6.59 13.16 3.29
CA TYR A 33 5.91 11.89 3.53
C TYR A 33 5.46 11.75 4.98
N LYS A 34 6.30 12.11 5.95
CA LYS A 34 5.92 12.06 7.37
C LYS A 34 4.69 12.93 7.65
N GLU A 35 4.70 14.18 7.17
CA GLU A 35 3.56 15.09 7.28
C GLU A 35 2.34 14.56 6.53
N GLY A 36 2.56 14.03 5.33
CA GLY A 36 1.55 13.44 4.47
C GLY A 36 0.89 12.21 5.06
N VAL A 37 1.58 11.41 5.88
CA VAL A 37 1.02 10.21 6.55
C VAL A 37 0.19 10.54 7.78
N GLU A 38 0.60 11.56 8.54
CA GLU A 38 -0.13 11.94 9.76
C GLU A 38 -1.58 12.35 9.46
N ILE A 39 -1.82 12.94 8.29
CA ILE A 39 -3.16 13.38 7.86
C ILE A 39 -4.10 12.19 7.59
N PRO A 40 -3.80 11.22 6.69
CA PRO A 40 -4.62 10.03 6.48
C PRO A 40 -4.73 9.14 7.72
N LYS A 41 -3.67 9.00 8.53
CA LYS A 41 -3.75 8.24 9.78
C LYS A 41 -4.77 8.86 10.74
N THR A 42 -4.68 10.17 10.97
CA THR A 42 -5.64 10.89 11.83
C THR A 42 -7.06 10.81 11.26
N PHE A 43 -7.20 10.86 9.94
CA PHE A 43 -8.50 10.69 9.27
C PHE A 43 -9.08 9.30 9.56
N CYS A 44 -8.29 8.23 9.37
CA CYS A 44 -8.67 6.84 9.59
C CYS A 44 -9.01 6.52 11.05
N GLU A 45 -8.34 7.15 12.01
CA GLU A 45 -8.68 7.01 13.43
C GLU A 45 -10.05 7.60 13.79
N LYS A 46 -10.54 8.56 12.99
CA LYS A 46 -11.75 9.35 13.30
C LYS A 46 -12.92 9.11 12.35
N ASN A 47 -12.68 8.52 11.18
CA ASN A 47 -13.64 8.45 10.08
C ASN A 47 -13.55 7.13 9.32
N TRP A 48 -14.61 6.83 8.58
CA TRP A 48 -14.67 5.72 7.62
C TRP A 48 -14.16 6.15 6.23
N ALA A 49 -13.47 5.24 5.54
CA ALA A 49 -13.11 5.39 4.14
C ALA A 49 -14.31 4.99 3.26
N ILE A 50 -14.99 5.98 2.69
CA ILE A 50 -16.18 5.76 1.87
C ILE A 50 -15.77 5.03 0.57
N ARG A 51 -16.53 4.01 0.19
CA ARG A 51 -16.34 3.25 -1.05
C ARG A 51 -16.30 4.14 -2.29
N GLY A 52 -15.42 3.82 -3.22
CA GLY A 52 -15.20 4.57 -4.46
C GLY A 52 -14.58 5.95 -4.23
N SER A 53 -14.15 6.27 -3.00
CA SER A 53 -13.55 7.57 -2.66
C SER A 53 -12.05 7.46 -2.46
N VAL A 54 -11.36 8.53 -2.87
CA VAL A 54 -9.92 8.72 -2.62
C VAL A 54 -9.76 9.79 -1.54
N TYR A 55 -8.98 9.46 -0.51
CA TYR A 55 -8.54 10.39 0.52
C TYR A 55 -7.05 10.59 0.34
N ALA A 56 -6.61 11.81 0.09
CA ALA A 56 -5.21 12.12 -0.16
C ALA A 56 -4.77 13.32 0.67
N ALA A 57 -3.57 13.21 1.25
CA ALA A 57 -2.81 14.33 1.74
C ALA A 57 -1.69 14.62 0.73
N VAL A 58 -1.57 15.88 0.31
CA VAL A 58 -0.56 16.32 -0.65
C VAL A 58 0.31 17.36 0.04
N VAL A 59 1.61 17.08 0.12
CA VAL A 59 2.64 17.96 0.67
C VAL A 59 3.69 18.13 -0.41
N ASP A 60 3.70 19.31 -1.04
CA ASP A 60 4.53 19.64 -2.22
C ASP A 60 4.37 18.59 -3.35
N ILE A 61 5.42 17.82 -3.65
CA ILE A 61 5.44 16.80 -4.70
C ILE A 61 5.18 15.38 -4.17
N THR A 62 4.98 15.23 -2.87
CA THR A 62 4.65 13.97 -2.24
C THR A 62 3.17 13.94 -1.90
N ALA A 63 2.51 12.83 -2.23
CA ALA A 63 1.20 12.57 -1.68
C ALA A 63 1.10 11.19 -1.10
N VAL A 64 0.20 11.10 -0.15
CA VAL A 64 -0.11 9.91 0.62
C VAL A 64 -1.61 9.74 0.55
N TYR A 65 -2.08 8.59 0.06
CA TYR A 65 -3.48 8.42 -0.26
C TYR A 65 -4.01 7.03 0.07
N ILE A 66 -5.31 6.99 0.30
CA ILE A 66 -6.12 5.78 0.49
C ILE A 66 -7.24 5.84 -0.52
N CYS A 67 -7.40 4.77 -1.27
CA CYS A 67 -8.58 4.53 -2.08
C CYS A 67 -9.31 3.30 -1.54
N ALA A 68 -10.59 3.47 -1.21
CA ALA A 68 -11.48 2.37 -0.87
C ALA A 68 -12.16 1.85 -2.13
N GLY A 69 -11.83 0.63 -2.57
CA GLY A 69 -12.50 0.00 -3.71
C GLY A 69 -14.00 -0.22 -3.46
N GLU A 70 -14.77 -0.49 -4.51
CA GLU A 70 -16.23 -0.68 -4.40
C GLU A 70 -16.62 -1.81 -3.42
N ASP A 71 -15.78 -2.84 -3.34
CA ASP A 71 -15.95 -4.01 -2.47
C ASP A 71 -15.14 -3.94 -1.17
N SER A 72 -14.57 -2.78 -0.81
CA SER A 72 -13.84 -2.66 0.45
C SER A 72 -14.78 -2.47 1.63
N ASN A 73 -14.32 -2.91 2.81
CA ASN A 73 -14.90 -2.40 4.04
C ASN A 73 -14.60 -0.89 4.16
N ASP A 74 -15.41 -0.19 4.95
CA ASP A 74 -15.34 1.26 5.18
C ASP A 74 -14.39 1.62 6.33
N VAL A 75 -13.88 0.62 7.05
CA VAL A 75 -12.94 0.83 8.17
C VAL A 75 -11.55 1.00 7.61
N CYS A 76 -10.90 2.13 7.89
CA CYS A 76 -9.48 2.27 7.58
C CYS A 76 -8.64 1.80 8.77
N GLU A 77 -7.95 0.66 8.65
CA GLU A 77 -7.14 0.14 9.74
C GLU A 77 -5.67 0.59 9.63
N LEU A 78 -5.10 1.02 10.76
CA LEU A 78 -3.68 1.39 10.83
C LEU A 78 -2.74 0.20 10.51
N THR A 79 -3.18 -1.02 10.82
CA THR A 79 -2.51 -2.27 10.46
C THR A 79 -2.41 -2.43 8.94
N GLU A 80 -3.48 -2.16 8.19
CA GLU A 80 -3.49 -2.20 6.72
C GLU A 80 -2.49 -1.18 6.13
N TRP A 81 -2.43 0.03 6.71
CA TRP A 81 -1.45 1.05 6.31
C TRP A 81 -0.02 0.57 6.52
N ASN A 82 0.30 0.03 7.70
CA ASN A 82 1.65 -0.47 8.00
C ASN A 82 2.03 -1.65 7.10
N THR A 83 1.09 -2.54 6.80
CA THR A 83 1.29 -3.63 5.84
C THR A 83 1.58 -3.11 4.45
N ALA A 84 0.84 -2.11 3.98
CA ALA A 84 1.08 -1.47 2.69
C ALA A 84 2.49 -0.87 2.59
N GLU A 85 2.92 -0.15 3.62
CA GLU A 85 4.26 0.44 3.66
C GLU A 85 5.37 -0.60 3.56
N GLN A 86 5.23 -1.71 4.30
CA GLN A 86 6.16 -2.82 4.23
C GLN A 86 6.19 -3.45 2.83
N LEU A 87 5.04 -3.58 2.17
CA LEU A 87 4.96 -4.12 0.80
C LEU A 87 5.68 -3.21 -0.21
N VAL A 88 5.52 -1.88 -0.12
CA VAL A 88 6.25 -0.94 -0.99
C VAL A 88 7.74 -1.06 -0.75
N ASP A 89 8.19 -1.05 0.50
CA ASP A 89 9.61 -1.11 0.83
C ASP A 89 10.25 -2.43 0.36
N GLN A 90 9.54 -3.55 0.48
CA GLN A 90 10.01 -4.86 0.02
C GLN A 90 10.07 -5.00 -1.50
N ARG A 91 9.13 -4.39 -2.23
CA ARG A 91 8.98 -4.59 -3.69
C ARG A 91 9.62 -3.49 -4.52
N CYS A 92 9.49 -2.25 -4.07
CA CYS A 92 9.98 -1.06 -4.78
C CYS A 92 11.31 -0.57 -4.23
N GLY A 93 11.59 -0.85 -2.95
CA GLY A 93 12.75 -0.37 -2.20
C GLY A 93 12.36 0.70 -1.17
N THR A 94 13.09 0.77 -0.07
CA THR A 94 12.89 1.80 0.96
C THR A 94 13.05 3.20 0.37
N GLY A 95 12.17 4.13 0.73
CA GLY A 95 12.23 5.50 0.21
C GLY A 95 11.53 5.70 -1.14
N ARG A 96 10.95 4.65 -1.72
CA ARG A 96 10.40 4.67 -3.08
C ARG A 96 8.90 4.88 -3.10
N MET A 97 8.42 5.65 -4.06
CA MET A 97 6.99 5.77 -4.29
C MET A 97 6.38 4.47 -4.81
N GLY A 98 5.14 4.21 -4.41
CA GLY A 98 4.40 3.03 -4.83
C GLY A 98 3.05 2.88 -4.14
N ALA A 99 2.25 1.96 -4.68
CA ALA A 99 0.89 1.73 -4.22
C ALA A 99 0.57 0.22 -4.26
N PRO A 100 0.51 -0.46 -3.10
CA PRO A 100 -0.08 -1.77 -2.95
C PRO A 100 -1.59 -1.74 -2.78
N GLN A 101 -2.22 -2.85 -3.13
CA GLN A 101 -3.58 -3.15 -2.70
C GLN A 101 -3.58 -4.05 -1.45
N VAL A 102 -4.32 -3.65 -0.42
CA VAL A 102 -4.53 -4.40 0.84
C VAL A 102 -6.02 -4.41 1.15
N ASN A 103 -6.62 -5.59 1.31
CA ASN A 103 -8.05 -5.75 1.62
C ASN A 103 -9.00 -4.94 0.70
N ASN A 104 -8.78 -5.00 -0.62
CA ASN A 104 -9.52 -4.24 -1.63
C ASN A 104 -9.42 -2.71 -1.50
N LYS A 105 -8.44 -2.19 -0.77
CA LYS A 105 -8.10 -0.77 -0.71
C LYS A 105 -6.70 -0.56 -1.25
N ILE A 106 -6.47 0.58 -1.89
CA ILE A 106 -5.15 0.99 -2.34
C ILE A 106 -4.60 1.96 -1.31
N TYR A 107 -3.41 1.65 -0.81
CA TYR A 107 -2.64 2.52 0.07
C TYR A 107 -1.42 2.94 -0.71
N GLY A 108 -1.24 4.23 -0.93
CA GLY A 108 -0.18 4.68 -1.82
C GLY A 108 0.54 5.91 -1.32
N ARG A 109 1.80 6.00 -1.77
CA ARG A 109 2.59 7.21 -1.73
C ARG A 109 3.12 7.47 -3.14
N GLY A 110 2.89 8.66 -3.67
CA GLY A 110 3.08 8.93 -5.10
C GLY A 110 3.05 10.40 -5.46
N SER A 111 3.15 10.67 -6.76
CA SER A 111 3.06 12.02 -7.31
C SER A 111 1.62 12.58 -7.29
N PRO A 112 1.43 13.89 -6.98
CA PRO A 112 0.17 14.64 -7.16
C PRO A 112 -0.61 14.28 -8.43
N GLY A 113 -1.91 13.98 -8.27
CA GLY A 113 -2.88 13.97 -9.36
C GLY A 113 -3.10 12.63 -10.08
N ASN A 114 -2.38 11.56 -9.70
CA ASN A 114 -2.48 10.25 -10.36
C ASN A 114 -3.17 9.15 -9.51
N TYR A 115 -4.05 9.53 -8.58
CA TYR A 115 -4.73 8.57 -7.69
C TYR A 115 -6.05 8.11 -8.27
N LYS A 116 -6.24 6.80 -8.32
CA LYS A 116 -7.49 6.20 -8.74
C LYS A 116 -7.81 5.01 -7.84
N CYS A 117 -9.10 4.89 -7.56
CA CYS A 117 -9.76 3.60 -7.50
C CYS A 117 -9.98 3.13 -8.93
#